data_AF-Q2J7R6-F1
#
_entry.id   AF-Q2J7R6-F1
#
_cell.length_a   1.000
_cell.length_b   1.000
_cell.length_c   1.000
_cell.angle_alpha   90.00
_cell.angle_beta   90.00
_cell.angle_gamma   90.00
#
_symmetry.space_group_name_H-M   'P 1'
#
loop_
_entity.id
_entity.type
_entity.pdbx_description
1 polymer ?
#
loop_
_entity_poly.entity_id
_entity_poly.type
_entity_poly.pdbx_seq_one_letter_code
_entity_poly.pdbx_strand_id
1 'polypeptide(L)'
;MNIASLYAPVHIEESTVVGEHCVFGYPKEARLRAQQKGSGSTSSGEPVVVGAHCVIGNQVVVHEGVWIGANCVIEDRVRIGYNCVVGERTRVAYGAYVCDRVAIGVDACVAGFVCDGTTIGDRSTMMGDLVHEYARPHEGWWEVDEEPPMIEADSVVGYGARVVGGVRIGPRSYVAAGAVVTRDVAPDHVVTGINVHVPAERWRGRRLQGLIRHWQALAKTDRL
;
A
#
# COMPACT_ATOMS: atom_id res chain seq x y z
N MET A 1 -5.88 1.66 33.22
CA MET A 1 -6.41 1.87 31.85
C MET A 1 -6.51 0.51 31.19
N ASN A 2 -7.71 0.03 30.86
CA ASN A 2 -7.86 -1.21 30.09
C ASN A 2 -7.79 -0.85 28.60
N ILE A 3 -6.65 -1.08 27.96
CA ILE A 3 -6.50 -0.79 26.53
C ILE A 3 -7.29 -1.78 25.67
N ALA A 4 -7.51 -3.01 26.15
CA ALA A 4 -8.19 -4.05 25.39
C ALA A 4 -9.66 -3.69 25.10
N SER A 5 -10.31 -2.91 25.98
CA SER A 5 -11.67 -2.43 25.73
C SER A 5 -11.77 -1.38 24.62
N LEU A 6 -10.63 -0.86 24.13
CA LEU A 6 -10.60 0.08 23.03
C LEU A 6 -10.45 -0.60 21.68
N TYR A 7 -10.09 -1.89 21.65
CA TYR A 7 -9.85 -2.58 20.38
C TYR A 7 -11.15 -2.68 19.59
N ALA A 8 -11.05 -2.48 18.29
CA ALA A 8 -12.18 -2.59 17.38
C ALA A 8 -12.64 -4.06 17.25
N PRO A 9 -13.91 -4.30 16.88
CA PRO A 9 -14.37 -5.64 16.51
C PRO A 9 -13.52 -6.22 15.39
N VAL A 10 -13.30 -7.54 15.42
CA VAL A 10 -12.50 -8.25 14.42
C VAL A 10 -13.32 -9.39 13.85
N HIS A 11 -13.46 -9.41 12.53
CA HIS A 11 -14.14 -10.46 11.78
C HIS A 11 -13.13 -11.14 10.87
N ILE A 12 -12.90 -12.43 11.11
CA ILE A 12 -12.01 -13.26 10.29
C ILE A 12 -12.87 -14.38 9.72
N GLU A 13 -12.92 -14.45 8.39
CA GLU A 13 -13.70 -15.47 7.68
C GLU A 13 -13.02 -16.84 7.71
N GLU A 14 -13.75 -17.85 7.25
CA GLU A 14 -13.36 -19.25 7.34
C GLU A 14 -12.05 -19.56 6.62
N SER A 15 -11.36 -20.60 7.12
CA SER A 15 -10.10 -21.12 6.57
C SER A 15 -8.91 -20.15 6.57
N THR A 16 -9.06 -18.94 7.14
CA THR A 16 -7.95 -18.03 7.35
C THR A 16 -7.08 -18.51 8.51
N VAL A 17 -5.77 -18.55 8.29
CA VAL A 17 -4.77 -18.91 9.29
C VAL A 17 -4.11 -17.64 9.82
N VAL A 18 -3.97 -17.54 11.14
CA VAL A 18 -3.33 -16.40 11.81
C VAL A 18 -2.15 -16.89 12.63
N GLY A 19 -0.98 -16.32 12.37
CA GLY A 19 0.25 -16.58 13.08
C GLY A 19 0.28 -16.00 14.48
N GLU A 20 1.40 -16.23 15.18
CA GLU A 20 1.55 -15.87 16.58
C GLU A 20 1.76 -14.36 16.77
N HIS A 21 1.35 -13.85 17.94
CA HIS A 21 1.60 -12.48 18.38
C HIS A 21 1.04 -11.38 17.46
N CYS A 22 -0.03 -11.68 16.74
CA CYS A 22 -0.74 -10.68 15.94
C CYS A 22 -1.62 -9.76 16.80
N VAL A 23 -1.81 -8.54 16.33
CA VAL A 23 -2.66 -7.52 16.93
C VAL A 23 -3.66 -7.05 15.88
N PHE A 24 -4.96 -7.20 16.16
CA PHE A 24 -6.02 -6.75 15.25
C PHE A 24 -6.92 -5.74 15.96
N GLY A 25 -7.39 -4.75 15.21
CA GLY A 25 -8.31 -3.73 15.73
C GLY A 25 -7.64 -2.73 16.66
N TYR A 26 -6.33 -2.46 16.49
CA TYR A 26 -5.63 -1.48 17.32
C TYR A 26 -6.26 -0.08 17.16
N PRO A 27 -6.63 0.61 18.26
CA PRO A 27 -7.41 1.85 18.21
C PRO A 27 -6.61 3.05 17.69
N LYS A 28 -7.30 4.02 17.06
CA LYS A 28 -6.73 5.33 16.71
C LYS A 28 -6.18 6.05 17.93
N GLU A 29 -5.10 6.81 17.72
CA GLU A 29 -4.47 7.61 18.77
C GLU A 29 -5.47 8.55 19.47
N ALA A 30 -6.39 9.15 18.70
CA ALA A 30 -7.45 9.99 19.25
C ALA A 30 -8.30 9.26 20.32
N ARG A 31 -8.62 7.97 20.11
CA ARG A 31 -9.38 7.15 21.06
C ARG A 31 -8.54 6.80 22.29
N LEU A 32 -7.26 6.49 22.11
CA LEU A 32 -6.32 6.30 23.21
C LEU A 32 -6.22 7.55 24.10
N ARG A 33 -6.08 8.73 23.48
CA ARG A 33 -6.01 10.02 24.19
C ARG A 33 -7.33 10.37 24.88
N ALA A 34 -8.47 10.11 24.25
CA ALA A 34 -9.78 10.33 24.86
C ALA A 34 -9.97 9.46 26.12
N GLN A 35 -9.55 8.18 26.06
CA GLN A 35 -9.58 7.30 27.21
C GLN A 35 -8.64 7.76 28.33
N GLN A 36 -7.43 8.23 27.98
CA GLN A 36 -6.47 8.76 28.94
C GLN A 36 -7.00 9.99 29.70
N LYS A 37 -7.79 10.84 29.03
CA LYS A 37 -8.43 12.03 29.63
C LYS A 37 -9.66 11.71 30.49
N GLY A 38 -10.04 10.43 30.63
CA GLY A 38 -11.19 10.02 31.43
C GLY A 38 -12.55 10.35 30.81
N SER A 39 -12.58 10.84 29.56
CA SER A 39 -13.82 11.20 28.87
C SER A 39 -14.61 9.98 28.38
N GLY A 40 -14.01 8.79 28.40
CA GLY A 40 -14.60 7.55 27.89
C GLY A 40 -14.82 7.62 26.38
N SER A 41 -14.04 6.89 25.58
CA SER A 41 -14.41 6.74 24.17
C SER A 41 -15.69 5.89 24.10
N THR A 42 -16.83 6.52 23.79
CA THR A 42 -18.13 5.84 23.63
C THR A 42 -18.29 5.16 22.27
N SER A 43 -17.36 5.38 21.33
CA SER A 43 -17.37 4.72 20.03
C SER A 43 -16.63 3.38 20.08
N SER A 44 -17.34 2.32 19.68
CA SER A 44 -16.68 1.11 19.17
C SER A 44 -15.81 1.51 17.99
N GLY A 45 -14.57 1.01 17.92
CA GLY A 45 -13.70 1.24 16.78
C GLY A 45 -14.31 0.71 15.48
N GLU A 46 -13.82 1.21 14.34
CA GLU A 46 -14.22 0.70 13.03
C GLU A 46 -13.75 -0.76 12.89
N PRO A 47 -14.62 -1.71 12.51
CA PRO A 47 -14.28 -3.12 12.53
C PRO A 47 -13.14 -3.45 11.57
N VAL A 48 -12.34 -4.45 11.93
CA VAL A 48 -11.39 -5.09 11.03
C VAL A 48 -12.04 -6.31 10.39
N VAL A 49 -11.89 -6.45 9.08
CA VAL A 49 -12.39 -7.59 8.32
C VAL A 49 -11.26 -8.26 7.55
N VAL A 50 -11.16 -9.58 7.70
CA VAL A 50 -10.23 -10.44 6.97
C VAL A 50 -11.02 -11.52 6.24
N GLY A 51 -10.97 -11.50 4.91
CA GLY A 51 -11.68 -12.43 4.05
C GLY A 51 -11.16 -13.87 4.15
N ALA A 52 -11.88 -14.80 3.53
CA ALA A 52 -11.58 -16.22 3.62
C ALA A 52 -10.22 -16.61 3.01
N HIS A 53 -9.68 -17.75 3.47
CA HIS A 53 -8.46 -18.37 2.93
C HIS A 53 -7.21 -17.47 2.96
N CYS A 54 -7.15 -16.51 3.88
CA CYS A 54 -5.95 -15.71 4.05
C CYS A 54 -4.88 -16.45 4.86
N VAL A 55 -3.62 -16.08 4.65
CA VAL A 55 -2.50 -16.46 5.51
C VAL A 55 -1.92 -15.21 6.13
N ILE A 56 -2.10 -15.06 7.44
CA ILE A 56 -1.51 -13.97 8.22
C ILE A 56 -0.32 -14.52 8.98
N GLY A 57 0.87 -13.96 8.76
CA GLY A 57 2.11 -14.33 9.41
C GLY A 57 2.16 -13.91 10.87
N ASN A 58 3.34 -13.99 11.46
CA ASN A 58 3.60 -13.67 12.85
C ASN A 58 3.81 -12.17 13.05
N GLN A 59 3.45 -11.66 14.23
CA GLN A 59 3.72 -10.27 14.63
C GLN A 59 3.11 -9.24 13.67
N VAL A 60 2.01 -9.58 13.00
CA VAL A 60 1.27 -8.67 12.13
C VAL A 60 0.42 -7.73 12.98
N VAL A 61 0.42 -6.44 12.62
CA VAL A 61 -0.39 -5.42 13.29
C VAL A 61 -1.38 -4.82 12.30
N VAL A 62 -2.67 -5.01 12.58
CA VAL A 62 -3.78 -4.47 11.79
C VAL A 62 -4.57 -3.50 12.65
N HIS A 63 -4.62 -2.24 12.21
CA HIS A 63 -5.34 -1.18 12.88
C HIS A 63 -6.85 -1.21 12.57
N GLU A 64 -7.65 -0.47 13.34
CA GLU A 64 -9.10 -0.39 13.15
C GLU A 64 -9.50 0.12 11.74
N GLY A 65 -10.64 -0.37 11.25
CA GLY A 65 -11.22 0.00 9.95
C GLY A 65 -10.59 -0.68 8.74
N VAL A 66 -9.63 -1.59 8.93
CA VAL A 66 -8.95 -2.28 7.82
C VAL A 66 -9.82 -3.38 7.21
N TRP A 67 -9.83 -3.43 5.88
CA TRP A 67 -10.41 -4.51 5.09
C TRP A 67 -9.33 -5.27 4.31
N ILE A 68 -9.25 -6.59 4.51
CA ILE A 68 -8.36 -7.49 3.76
C ILE A 68 -9.24 -8.47 2.98
N GLY A 69 -9.14 -8.45 1.64
CA GLY A 69 -9.87 -9.34 0.75
C GLY A 69 -9.46 -10.81 0.90
N ALA A 70 -10.22 -11.71 0.28
CA ALA A 70 -9.96 -13.15 0.33
C ALA A 70 -8.66 -13.56 -0.37
N ASN A 71 -8.10 -14.70 0.04
CA ASN A 71 -6.91 -15.31 -0.54
C ASN A 71 -5.64 -14.44 -0.46
N CYS A 72 -5.59 -13.52 0.51
CA CYS A 72 -4.42 -12.67 0.72
C CYS A 72 -3.34 -13.37 1.54
N VAL A 73 -2.09 -12.95 1.34
CA VAL A 73 -0.96 -13.35 2.18
C VAL A 73 -0.34 -12.12 2.80
N ILE A 74 -0.40 -12.02 4.12
CA ILE A 74 0.20 -10.93 4.90
C ILE A 74 1.38 -11.54 5.66
N GLU A 75 2.60 -11.23 5.24
CA GLU A 75 3.81 -11.83 5.81
C GLU A 75 4.14 -11.31 7.22
N ASP A 76 5.10 -11.98 7.86
CA ASP A 76 5.59 -11.64 9.19
C ASP A 76 5.94 -10.15 9.32
N ARG A 77 5.55 -9.56 10.46
CA ARG A 77 5.88 -8.17 10.87
C ARG A 77 5.32 -7.07 9.97
N VAL A 78 4.38 -7.39 9.08
CA VAL A 78 3.65 -6.36 8.33
C VAL A 78 2.79 -5.52 9.28
N ARG A 79 2.77 -4.21 9.04
CA ARG A 79 1.81 -3.28 9.65
C ARG A 79 0.87 -2.75 8.59
N ILE A 80 -0.44 -2.73 8.91
CA ILE A 80 -1.47 -2.06 8.11
C ILE A 80 -2.20 -1.02 8.97
N GLY A 81 -2.09 0.25 8.57
CA GLY A 81 -2.66 1.40 9.25
C GLY A 81 -4.18 1.53 9.12
N TYR A 82 -4.76 2.55 9.73
CA TYR A 82 -6.22 2.68 9.85
C TYR A 82 -6.90 2.76 8.49
N ASN A 83 -8.10 2.19 8.38
CA ASN A 83 -8.99 2.39 7.23
C ASN A 83 -8.33 2.06 5.87
N CYS A 84 -7.39 1.11 5.86
CA CYS A 84 -6.80 0.61 4.62
C CYS A 84 -7.66 -0.47 3.98
N VAL A 85 -7.54 -0.60 2.67
CA VAL A 85 -8.15 -1.69 1.89
C VAL A 85 -7.05 -2.46 1.17
N VAL A 86 -7.07 -3.78 1.31
CA VAL A 86 -6.23 -4.72 0.57
C VAL A 86 -7.13 -5.59 -0.29
N GLY A 87 -7.01 -5.47 -1.61
CA GLY A 87 -7.76 -6.24 -2.58
C GLY A 87 -7.47 -7.75 -2.50
N GLU A 88 -8.35 -8.56 -3.07
CA GLU A 88 -8.20 -10.02 -3.06
C GLU A 88 -6.92 -10.50 -3.74
N ARG A 89 -6.44 -11.68 -3.33
CA ARG A 89 -5.25 -12.36 -3.90
C ARG A 89 -3.98 -11.51 -3.86
N THR A 90 -3.95 -10.51 -2.98
CA THR A 90 -2.81 -9.62 -2.80
C THR A 90 -1.86 -10.15 -1.74
N ARG A 91 -0.57 -9.93 -1.97
CA ARG A 91 0.49 -10.23 -1.01
C ARG A 91 1.07 -8.95 -0.44
N VAL A 92 1.11 -8.84 0.89
CA VAL A 92 1.87 -7.80 1.58
C VAL A 92 3.06 -8.47 2.26
N ALA A 93 4.27 -8.14 1.83
CA ALA A 93 5.47 -8.93 2.06
C ALA A 93 6.57 -8.16 2.81
N TYR A 94 7.56 -8.90 3.30
CA TYR A 94 8.84 -8.38 3.78
C TYR A 94 8.73 -7.33 4.90
N GLY A 95 7.74 -7.49 5.79
CA GLY A 95 7.51 -6.57 6.89
C GLY A 95 7.12 -5.16 6.44
N ALA A 96 6.38 -5.04 5.32
CA ALA A 96 5.89 -3.78 4.80
C ALA A 96 5.25 -2.90 5.89
N TYR A 97 5.52 -1.61 5.81
CA TYR A 97 4.90 -0.61 6.66
C TYR A 97 3.89 0.18 5.83
N VAL A 98 2.63 -0.22 5.90
CA VAL A 98 1.51 0.46 5.25
C VAL A 98 0.90 1.44 6.25
N CYS A 99 0.97 2.74 5.95
CA CYS A 99 0.35 3.79 6.75
C CYS A 99 -1.18 3.78 6.61
N ASP A 100 -1.86 4.88 6.94
CA ASP A 100 -3.31 4.91 7.07
C ASP A 100 -3.99 5.32 5.75
N ARG A 101 -5.24 4.89 5.55
CA ARG A 101 -6.07 5.23 4.37
C ARG A 101 -5.45 4.81 3.03
N VAL A 102 -4.63 3.77 3.03
CA VAL A 102 -4.01 3.21 1.82
C VAL A 102 -4.98 2.26 1.13
N ALA A 103 -5.11 2.36 -0.19
CA ALA A 103 -5.86 1.43 -1.01
C ALA A 103 -4.90 0.61 -1.89
N ILE A 104 -4.90 -0.71 -1.72
CA ILE A 104 -4.13 -1.67 -2.51
C ILE A 104 -5.10 -2.51 -3.34
N GLY A 105 -4.90 -2.54 -4.66
CA GLY A 105 -5.73 -3.26 -5.62
C GLY A 105 -5.64 -4.78 -5.51
N VAL A 106 -6.38 -5.46 -6.38
CA VAL A 106 -6.40 -6.93 -6.46
C VAL A 106 -5.15 -7.47 -7.14
N ASP A 107 -4.75 -8.70 -6.79
CA ASP A 107 -3.59 -9.38 -7.40
C ASP A 107 -2.28 -8.58 -7.30
N ALA A 108 -2.13 -7.73 -6.28
CA ALA A 108 -0.96 -6.89 -6.08
C ALA A 108 0.09 -7.58 -5.20
N CYS A 109 1.33 -7.08 -5.25
CA CYS A 109 2.41 -7.50 -4.35
C CYS A 109 3.12 -6.27 -3.79
N VAL A 110 2.96 -6.01 -2.49
CA VAL A 110 3.40 -4.77 -1.83
C VAL A 110 4.41 -5.07 -0.71
N ALA A 111 5.50 -4.33 -0.67
CA ALA A 111 6.52 -4.33 0.36
C ALA A 111 7.04 -2.89 0.59
N GLY A 112 8.00 -2.72 1.50
CA GLY A 112 8.62 -1.42 1.76
C GLY A 112 7.73 -0.48 2.56
N PHE A 113 7.83 0.83 2.30
CA PHE A 113 7.09 1.87 3.02
C PHE A 113 6.04 2.53 2.13
N VAL A 114 4.80 2.63 2.62
CA VAL A 114 3.68 3.24 1.89
C VAL A 114 3.03 4.31 2.76
N CYS A 115 3.18 5.58 2.38
CA CYS A 115 2.61 6.71 3.13
C CYS A 115 1.08 6.81 3.03
N ASP A 116 0.50 7.60 3.92
CA ASP A 116 -0.94 7.73 4.09
C ASP A 116 -1.66 8.16 2.80
N GLY A 117 -2.88 7.65 2.60
CA GLY A 117 -3.73 8.03 1.46
C GLY A 117 -3.29 7.48 0.09
N THR A 118 -2.14 6.80 0.02
CA THR A 118 -1.61 6.23 -1.22
C THR A 118 -2.57 5.23 -1.87
N THR A 119 -2.63 5.24 -3.20
CA THR A 119 -3.34 4.22 -3.98
C THR A 119 -2.35 3.40 -4.83
N ILE A 120 -2.45 2.08 -4.73
CA ILE A 120 -1.71 1.12 -5.56
C ILE A 120 -2.72 0.30 -6.35
N GLY A 121 -2.69 0.40 -7.67
CA GLY A 121 -3.64 -0.24 -8.57
C GLY A 121 -3.47 -1.77 -8.65
N ASP A 122 -4.43 -2.40 -9.32
CA ASP A 122 -4.47 -3.85 -9.51
C ASP A 122 -3.24 -4.39 -10.25
N ARG A 123 -2.88 -5.64 -9.96
CA ARG A 123 -1.78 -6.38 -10.63
C ARG A 123 -0.44 -5.64 -10.58
N SER A 124 -0.27 -4.74 -9.61
CA SER A 124 0.94 -3.95 -9.45
C SER A 124 1.90 -4.58 -8.45
N THR A 125 3.19 -4.36 -8.65
CA THR A 125 4.23 -4.70 -7.69
C THR A 125 4.84 -3.43 -7.13
N MET A 126 4.84 -3.28 -5.81
CA MET A 126 5.41 -2.12 -5.13
C MET A 126 6.41 -2.61 -4.09
N MET A 127 7.70 -2.30 -4.25
CA MET A 127 8.79 -2.84 -3.41
C MET A 127 9.75 -1.77 -2.87
N GLY A 128 9.44 -0.50 -3.10
CA GLY A 128 10.25 0.66 -2.72
C GLY A 128 9.64 1.48 -1.57
N ASP A 129 9.82 2.79 -1.63
CA ASP A 129 9.24 3.76 -0.70
C ASP A 129 8.29 4.73 -1.44
N LEU A 130 7.04 4.82 -1.00
CA LEU A 130 6.09 5.87 -1.40
C LEU A 130 5.99 6.86 -0.24
N VAL A 131 6.38 8.11 -0.47
CA VAL A 131 6.53 9.12 0.59
C VAL A 131 5.92 10.46 0.19
N HIS A 132 5.42 11.21 1.17
CA HIS A 132 5.03 12.61 1.02
C HIS A 132 6.26 13.50 0.70
N GLU A 133 6.01 14.66 0.10
CA GLU A 133 7.07 15.54 -0.41
C GLU A 133 7.60 16.50 0.65
N TYR A 134 6.74 16.92 1.58
CA TYR A 134 6.99 17.98 2.55
C TYR A 134 7.47 19.29 1.89
N ALA A 135 6.79 19.69 0.81
CA ALA A 135 7.21 20.80 -0.04
C ALA A 135 6.89 22.18 0.56
N ARG A 136 6.02 22.25 1.59
CA ARG A 136 5.52 23.50 2.16
C ARG A 136 5.89 23.67 3.64
N PRO A 137 7.18 23.82 3.98
CA PRO A 137 7.64 23.88 5.38
C PRO A 137 7.13 25.11 6.17
N HIS A 138 6.58 26.11 5.49
CA HIS A 138 6.05 27.35 6.08
C HIS A 138 4.56 27.28 6.44
N GLU A 139 3.83 26.27 5.96
CA GLU A 139 2.40 26.06 6.22
C GLU A 139 2.15 25.09 7.39
N GLY A 140 3.21 24.67 8.10
CA GLY A 140 3.14 23.72 9.20
C GLY A 140 3.16 22.27 8.72
N TRP A 141 4.16 21.49 9.18
CA TRP A 141 4.41 20.11 8.72
C TRP A 141 3.23 19.14 8.90
N TRP A 142 2.27 19.47 9.75
CA TRP A 142 1.14 18.62 10.12
C TRP A 142 -0.23 19.24 9.81
N GLU A 143 -0.24 20.43 9.19
CA GLU A 143 -1.47 21.18 8.86
C GLU A 143 -1.80 21.12 7.37
N VAL A 144 -0.86 20.65 6.54
CA VAL A 144 -1.01 20.53 5.09
C VAL A 144 -1.39 19.10 4.73
N ASP A 145 -2.53 18.94 4.05
CA ASP A 145 -2.88 17.69 3.38
C ASP A 145 -2.15 17.65 2.03
N GLU A 146 -1.07 16.88 1.95
CA GLU A 146 -0.29 16.71 0.73
C GLU A 146 -0.84 15.56 -0.10
N GLU A 147 -0.88 15.73 -1.43
CA GLU A 147 -1.27 14.66 -2.32
C GLU A 147 -0.29 13.47 -2.19
N PRO A 148 -0.80 12.25 -1.95
CA PRO A 148 0.04 11.08 -1.84
C PRO A 148 0.42 10.52 -3.22
N PRO A 149 1.47 9.68 -3.31
CA PRO A 149 1.79 8.95 -4.52
C PRO A 149 0.61 8.09 -5.01
N MET A 150 0.51 7.93 -6.32
CA MET A 150 -0.48 7.06 -6.96
C MET A 150 0.21 6.13 -7.96
N ILE A 151 0.06 4.83 -7.76
CA ILE A 151 0.59 3.81 -8.67
C ILE A 151 -0.59 3.22 -9.44
N GLU A 152 -0.66 3.46 -10.74
CA GLU A 152 -1.71 2.91 -11.60
C GLU A 152 -1.52 1.40 -11.82
N ALA A 153 -2.56 0.73 -12.31
CA ALA A 153 -2.58 -0.71 -12.51
C ALA A 153 -1.46 -1.23 -13.43
N ASP A 154 -1.13 -2.52 -13.27
CA ASP A 154 -0.13 -3.25 -14.06
C ASP A 154 1.28 -2.63 -13.99
N SER A 155 1.57 -1.86 -12.94
CA SER A 155 2.82 -1.12 -12.79
C SER A 155 3.74 -1.72 -11.75
N VAL A 156 5.02 -1.42 -11.85
CA VAL A 156 6.05 -1.98 -10.97
C VAL A 156 6.93 -0.87 -10.42
N VAL A 157 7.01 -0.76 -9.10
CA VAL A 157 8.01 0.03 -8.37
C VAL A 157 9.03 -0.91 -7.77
N GLY A 158 10.25 -0.89 -8.30
CA GLY A 158 11.32 -1.81 -7.94
C GLY A 158 11.88 -1.56 -6.54
N TYR A 159 12.61 -2.57 -6.04
CA TYR A 159 13.19 -2.54 -4.71
C TYR A 159 14.09 -1.33 -4.48
N GLY A 160 13.91 -0.63 -3.35
CA GLY A 160 14.69 0.55 -3.00
C GLY A 160 14.49 1.77 -3.92
N ALA A 161 13.53 1.72 -4.85
CA ALA A 161 13.10 2.93 -5.56
C ALA A 161 12.30 3.83 -4.61
N ARG A 162 12.26 5.14 -4.90
CA ARG A 162 11.50 6.12 -4.12
C ARG A 162 10.62 6.96 -5.02
N VAL A 163 9.33 7.04 -4.71
CA VAL A 163 8.36 7.94 -5.34
C VAL A 163 7.96 8.99 -4.32
N VAL A 164 8.14 10.27 -4.66
CA VAL A 164 8.02 11.39 -3.72
C VAL A 164 6.87 12.31 -4.13
N GLY A 165 5.99 12.62 -3.18
CA GLY A 165 4.88 13.55 -3.35
C GLY A 165 3.71 12.98 -4.14
N GLY A 166 2.83 13.87 -4.63
CA GLY A 166 1.64 13.56 -5.41
C GLY A 166 1.91 12.99 -6.81
N VAL A 167 3.04 12.31 -6.99
CA VAL A 167 3.47 11.75 -8.27
C VAL A 167 2.57 10.58 -8.66
N ARG A 168 2.06 10.64 -9.89
CA ARG A 168 1.36 9.54 -10.53
C ARG A 168 2.30 8.71 -11.40
N ILE A 169 2.37 7.41 -11.11
CA ILE A 169 2.98 6.42 -11.98
C ILE A 169 1.90 5.86 -12.90
N GLY A 170 1.92 6.25 -14.17
CA GLY A 170 0.95 5.83 -15.17
C GLY A 170 0.93 4.31 -15.39
N PRO A 171 -0.17 3.73 -15.89
CA PRO A 171 -0.36 2.29 -15.96
C PRO A 171 0.70 1.63 -16.84
N ARG A 172 1.00 0.36 -16.54
CA ARG A 172 2.00 -0.42 -17.27
C ARG A 172 3.36 0.27 -17.29
N SER A 173 3.76 0.86 -16.17
CA SER A 173 5.09 1.50 -16.05
C SER A 173 5.99 0.74 -15.09
N TYR A 174 7.30 0.88 -15.28
CA TYR A 174 8.31 0.28 -14.43
C TYR A 174 9.27 1.34 -13.90
N VAL A 175 9.22 1.59 -12.59
CA VAL A 175 10.25 2.33 -11.86
C VAL A 175 11.32 1.35 -11.43
N ALA A 176 12.51 1.46 -11.99
CA ALA A 176 13.61 0.54 -11.73
C ALA A 176 14.09 0.63 -10.28
N ALA A 177 14.66 -0.48 -9.80
CA ALA A 177 15.25 -0.55 -8.46
C ALA A 177 16.25 0.61 -8.23
N GLY A 178 16.15 1.25 -7.06
CA GLY A 178 16.99 2.39 -6.68
C GLY A 178 16.68 3.71 -7.41
N ALA A 179 15.69 3.77 -8.29
CA ALA A 179 15.32 5.02 -8.96
C ALA A 179 14.62 6.00 -8.00
N VAL A 180 14.79 7.30 -8.22
CA VAL A 180 14.07 8.35 -7.50
C VAL A 180 13.17 9.07 -8.50
N VAL A 181 11.87 9.11 -8.18
CA VAL A 181 10.82 9.68 -9.02
C VAL A 181 10.15 10.82 -8.27
N THR A 182 10.21 12.01 -8.84
CA THR A 182 9.65 13.26 -8.29
C THR A 182 8.78 14.01 -9.31
N ARG A 183 8.40 13.33 -10.39
CA ARG A 183 7.51 13.84 -11.43
C ARG A 183 6.70 12.69 -12.02
N ASP A 184 5.52 13.03 -12.51
CA ASP A 184 4.61 12.06 -13.12
C ASP A 184 5.28 11.24 -14.22
N VAL A 185 4.93 9.96 -14.26
CA VAL A 185 5.38 8.99 -15.25
C VAL A 185 4.21 8.71 -16.17
N ALA A 186 4.37 9.01 -17.46
CA ALA A 186 3.37 8.66 -18.45
C ALA A 186 3.18 7.13 -18.56
N PRO A 187 2.01 6.64 -19.03
CA PRO A 187 1.78 5.21 -19.26
C PRO A 187 2.89 4.57 -20.10
N ASP A 188 3.12 3.27 -19.91
CA ASP A 188 4.05 2.48 -20.74
C ASP A 188 5.48 3.06 -20.73
N HIS A 189 5.99 3.44 -19.55
CA HIS A 189 7.34 3.98 -19.39
C HIS A 189 8.22 3.17 -18.44
N VAL A 190 9.52 3.21 -18.70
CA VAL A 190 10.57 2.73 -17.79
C VAL A 190 11.31 3.92 -17.21
N VAL A 191 11.40 4.01 -15.89
CA VAL A 191 12.11 5.07 -15.16
C VAL A 191 13.34 4.49 -14.48
N THR A 192 14.49 5.13 -14.67
CA THR A 192 15.76 4.74 -14.04
C THR A 192 16.45 5.95 -13.41
N GLY A 193 17.42 5.72 -12.52
CA GLY A 193 18.19 6.79 -11.89
C GLY A 193 17.29 7.84 -11.23
N ILE A 194 17.62 9.12 -11.38
CA ILE A 194 16.77 10.22 -10.92
C ILE A 194 15.97 10.71 -12.11
N ASN A 195 14.70 10.33 -12.16
CA ASN A 195 13.77 10.71 -13.22
C ASN A 195 14.34 10.54 -14.65
N VAL A 196 14.97 9.43 -15.01
CA VAL A 196 15.30 9.13 -16.42
C VAL A 196 14.17 8.31 -17.03
N HIS A 197 13.27 8.96 -17.78
CA HIS A 197 12.06 8.34 -18.34
C HIS A 197 12.33 7.88 -19.77
N VAL A 198 12.07 6.61 -20.05
CA VAL A 198 12.24 5.99 -21.37
C VAL A 198 10.92 5.33 -21.74
N PRO A 199 10.27 5.71 -22.86
CA PRO A 199 9.10 4.99 -23.36
C PRO A 199 9.42 3.50 -23.51
N ALA A 200 8.52 2.61 -23.08
CA ALA A 200 8.76 1.17 -23.06
C ALA A 200 9.13 0.62 -24.46
N GLU A 201 8.55 1.16 -25.52
CA GLU A 201 8.88 0.83 -26.92
C GLU A 201 10.35 1.10 -27.29
N ARG A 202 11.02 2.03 -26.61
CA ARG A 202 12.43 2.39 -26.84
C ARG A 202 13.37 1.70 -25.85
N TRP A 203 12.83 0.91 -24.92
CA TRP A 203 13.63 0.23 -23.91
C TRP A 203 14.47 -0.90 -24.51
N ARG A 204 15.79 -0.83 -24.33
CA ARG A 204 16.75 -1.80 -24.89
C ARG A 204 17.20 -2.88 -23.89
N GLY A 205 16.83 -2.78 -22.62
CA GLY A 205 17.25 -3.73 -21.59
C GLY A 205 16.54 -5.08 -21.75
N ARG A 206 17.28 -6.20 -21.65
CA ARG A 206 16.74 -7.55 -21.87
C ARG A 206 15.74 -8.02 -20.80
N ARG A 207 15.93 -7.62 -19.54
CA ARG A 207 15.14 -8.13 -18.40
C ARG A 207 13.65 -7.77 -18.46
N LEU A 208 13.29 -6.63 -19.06
CA LEU A 208 11.89 -6.17 -19.12
C LEU A 208 11.16 -6.61 -20.39
N GLN A 209 11.82 -7.27 -21.34
CA GLN A 209 11.21 -7.59 -22.63
C GLN A 209 10.03 -8.56 -22.52
N GLY A 210 9.99 -9.41 -21.49
CA GLY A 210 8.81 -10.24 -21.19
C GLY A 210 7.63 -9.40 -20.71
N LEU A 211 7.86 -8.52 -19.74
CA LEU A 211 6.86 -7.63 -19.16
C LEU A 211 6.30 -6.65 -20.20
N ILE A 212 7.16 -6.01 -20.99
CA ILE A 212 6.75 -5.08 -22.04
C ILE A 212 5.89 -5.79 -23.09
N ARG A 213 6.23 -7.03 -23.47
CA ARG A 213 5.41 -7.82 -24.40
C ARG A 213 4.03 -8.15 -23.82
N HIS A 214 3.94 -8.43 -22.53
CA HIS A 214 2.67 -8.65 -21.84
C HIS A 214 1.80 -7.38 -21.86
N TRP A 215 2.37 -6.22 -21.50
CA TRP A 215 1.69 -4.91 -21.58
C TRP A 215 1.13 -4.63 -22.98
N GLN A 216 1.94 -4.85 -24.02
CA GLN A 216 1.53 -4.66 -25.41
C GLN A 216 0.43 -5.62 -25.86
N ALA A 217 0.32 -6.81 -25.26
CA ALA A 217 -0.76 -7.75 -25.56
C ALA A 217 -2.09 -7.26 -24.98
N LEU A 218 -2.09 -6.76 -23.73
CA LEU A 218 -3.29 -6.22 -23.07
C LEU A 218 -3.86 -5.00 -23.81
N ALA A 219 -3.00 -4.08 -24.25
CA ALA A 219 -3.42 -2.89 -25.00
C ALA A 219 -4.11 -3.18 -26.35
N LYS A 220 -3.97 -4.41 -26.87
CA LYS A 220 -4.69 -4.86 -28.08
C LYS A 220 -6.08 -5.41 -27.75
N THR A 221 -6.28 -5.95 -26.56
CA THR A 221 -7.56 -6.48 -26.10
C THR A 221 -8.52 -5.37 -25.72
N ASP A 222 -8.03 -4.25 -25.14
CA ASP A 222 -8.85 -3.09 -24.76
C ASP A 222 -9.36 -2.24 -25.96
N ARG A 223 -8.97 -2.59 -27.19
CA ARG A 223 -9.37 -1.88 -28.42
C ARG A 223 -10.43 -2.64 -29.24
N LEU A 224 -10.99 -3.72 -28.70
CA LEU A 224 -12.07 -4.53 -29.29
C LEU A 224 -13.32 -4.44 -28.42
#